data_AF-A0AAD6QXC3-F1
#
_entry.id   AF-A0AAD6QXC3-F1
#
_cell.length_a   1.000
_cell.length_b   1.000
_cell.length_c   1.000
_cell.angle_alpha   90.00
_cell.angle_beta   90.00
_cell.angle_gamma   90.00
#
_symmetry.space_group_name_H-M   'P 1'
#
loop_
_entity.id
_entity.type
_entity.pdbx_description
1 polymer ?
#
loop_
_entity_poly.entity_id
_entity_poly.type
_entity_poly.pdbx_seq_one_letter_code
_entity_poly.pdbx_strand_id
1 'polypeptide(L)'
;MLLSSLLDRSVQKNEMLLETTQIKDVVTIFHGLRPPTVSIRNYVDRIFKYSACSPSCFVVAHIYMDRFLQQTDIHLTALNVHRLLITSVMIAAKFVDDA
;
A
#
# COMPACT_ATOMS: atom_id res chain seq x y z
N MET A 1 -1.36 -10.82 8.19
CA MET A 1 -0.50 -11.53 7.21
C MET A 1 0.89 -10.88 7.18
N LEU A 2 1.92 -11.55 6.65
CA LEU A 2 3.27 -10.98 6.51
C LEU A 2 3.26 -9.62 5.78
N LEU A 3 2.48 -9.52 4.68
CA LEU A 3 2.34 -8.27 3.90
C LEU A 3 1.89 -7.09 4.77
N SER A 4 0.82 -7.25 5.56
CA SER A 4 0.32 -6.15 6.39
C SER A 4 1.39 -5.66 7.38
N SER A 5 2.15 -6.57 8.00
CA SER A 5 3.22 -6.18 8.92
C SER A 5 4.40 -5.48 8.25
N LEU A 6 4.70 -5.81 6.99
CA LEU A 6 5.74 -5.11 6.22
C LEU A 6 5.31 -3.69 5.87
N LEU A 7 4.05 -3.53 5.41
CA LEU A 7 3.47 -2.23 5.11
C LEU A 7 3.37 -1.34 6.35
N ASP A 8 2.88 -1.88 7.48
CA ASP A 8 2.83 -1.15 8.77
C ASP A 8 4.23 -0.64 9.18
N ARG A 9 5.26 -1.49 9.09
CA ARG A 9 6.64 -1.11 9.43
C ARG A 9 7.20 -0.04 8.47
N SER A 10 6.90 -0.14 7.19
CA SER A 10 7.33 0.83 6.18
C SER A 10 6.71 2.20 6.43
N VAL A 11 5.39 2.23 6.69
CA VAL A 11 4.67 3.47 7.05
C VAL A 11 5.28 4.12 8.29
N GLN A 12 5.46 3.37 9.38
CA GLN A 12 6.03 3.90 10.62
C GLN A 12 7.43 4.49 10.41
N LYS A 13 8.29 3.79 9.67
CA LYS A 13 9.66 4.25 9.40
C LYS A 13 9.66 5.52 8.54
N ASN A 14 8.80 5.60 7.54
CA ASN A 14 8.71 6.74 6.64
C ASN A 14 8.15 7.97 7.35
N GLU A 15 7.11 7.82 8.16
CA GLU A 15 6.55 8.93 8.94
C GLU A 15 7.58 9.50 9.92
N MET A 16 8.31 8.63 10.64
CA MET A 16 9.42 9.07 11.50
C MET A 16 10.51 9.83 10.72
N LEU A 17 10.84 9.37 9.51
CA LEU A 17 11.82 10.04 8.64
C LEU A 17 11.33 11.42 8.20
N LEU A 18 10.08 11.52 7.74
CA LEU A 18 9.48 12.78 7.28
C LEU A 18 9.40 13.81 8.42
N GLU A 19 9.02 13.38 9.62
CA GLU A 19 9.00 14.24 10.82
C GLU A 19 10.40 14.75 11.18
N THR A 20 11.40 13.85 11.16
CA THR A 20 12.80 14.18 11.50
C THR A 20 13.43 15.13 10.50
N THR A 21 13.14 14.95 9.22
CA THR A 21 13.77 15.71 8.12
C THR A 21 13.02 16.98 7.75
N GLN A 22 11.80 17.20 8.29
CA GLN A 22 10.90 18.30 7.92
C GLN A 22 10.59 18.35 6.42
N ILE A 23 10.71 17.20 5.73
CA ILE A 23 10.39 17.07 4.30
C ILE A 23 8.88 16.96 4.15
N LYS A 24 8.32 17.78 3.26
CA LYS A 24 6.92 17.63 2.83
C LYS A 24 6.84 16.61 1.71
N ASP A 25 6.01 15.58 1.92
CA ASP A 25 5.76 14.55 0.92
C ASP A 25 4.93 15.11 -0.26
N VAL A 26 5.15 14.56 -1.45
CA VAL A 26 4.42 14.98 -2.66
C VAL A 26 3.03 14.34 -2.65
N VAL A 27 2.00 15.18 -2.67
CA VAL A 27 0.60 14.72 -2.65
C VAL A 27 0.23 14.09 -4.00
N THR A 28 -0.35 12.90 -3.94
CA THR A 28 -0.83 12.14 -5.11
C THR A 28 -2.31 11.79 -5.02
N ILE A 29 -2.85 11.24 -6.10
CA ILE A 29 -4.21 10.66 -6.14
C ILE A 29 -4.44 9.55 -5.11
N PHE A 30 -3.36 8.96 -4.59
CA PHE A 30 -3.44 7.91 -3.57
C PHE A 30 -3.53 8.49 -2.16
N HIS A 31 -3.31 9.78 -1.95
CA HIS A 31 -3.42 10.40 -0.64
C HIS A 31 -4.88 10.71 -0.28
N GLY A 32 -5.32 10.23 0.88
CA GLY A 32 -6.54 10.68 1.53
C GLY A 32 -6.32 11.95 2.34
N LEU A 33 -7.41 12.67 2.64
CA LEU A 33 -7.40 13.82 3.55
C LEU A 33 -7.08 13.45 5.01
N ARG A 34 -7.33 12.18 5.37
CA ARG A 34 -7.06 11.61 6.70
C ARG A 34 -6.80 10.11 6.59
N PRO A 35 -6.03 9.53 7.52
CA PRO A 35 -5.84 8.09 7.57
C PRO A 35 -7.19 7.36 7.75
N PRO A 36 -7.43 6.24 7.04
CA PRO A 36 -8.59 5.41 7.29
C PRO A 36 -8.61 4.85 8.72
N THR A 37 -9.80 4.71 9.31
CA THR A 37 -9.97 4.10 10.65
C THR A 37 -9.72 2.59 10.66
N VAL A 38 -9.77 1.94 9.49
CA VAL A 38 -9.45 0.53 9.34
C VAL A 38 -7.93 0.33 9.29
N SER A 39 -7.39 -0.52 10.15
CA SER A 39 -5.95 -0.88 10.13
C SER A 39 -5.55 -1.52 8.80
N ILE A 40 -4.27 -1.43 8.43
CA ILE A 40 -3.73 -2.09 7.23
C ILE A 40 -4.02 -3.60 7.26
N ARG A 41 -3.83 -4.28 8.41
CA ARG A 41 -4.14 -5.70 8.58
C ARG A 41 -5.59 -6.04 8.28
N ASN A 42 -6.54 -5.40 8.96
CA ASN A 42 -7.97 -5.63 8.71
C ASN A 42 -8.36 -5.30 7.26
N TYR A 43 -7.70 -4.33 6.63
CA TYR A 43 -7.95 -4.01 5.24
C TYR A 43 -7.42 -5.10 4.29
N VAL A 44 -6.18 -5.57 4.48
CA VAL A 44 -5.62 -6.72 3.74
C VAL A 44 -6.49 -7.96 3.90
N ASP A 45 -6.92 -8.27 5.14
CA ASP A 45 -7.77 -9.44 5.42
C ASP A 45 -9.14 -9.33 4.71
N ARG A 46 -9.72 -8.12 4.62
CA ARG A 46 -10.93 -7.87 3.84
C ARG A 46 -10.69 -8.03 2.34
N ILE A 47 -9.59 -7.50 1.80
CA ILE A 47 -9.26 -7.68 0.38
C ILE A 47 -9.15 -9.17 0.14
N PHE A 48 -8.31 -9.89 0.88
CA PHE A 48 -8.14 -11.34 0.73
C PHE A 48 -9.45 -12.13 0.80
N LYS A 49 -10.35 -11.76 1.72
CA LYS A 49 -11.65 -12.43 1.88
C LYS A 49 -12.61 -12.17 0.73
N TYR A 50 -12.63 -10.96 0.18
CA TYR A 50 -13.64 -10.53 -0.79
C TYR A 50 -13.12 -10.43 -2.23
N SER A 51 -11.80 -10.44 -2.43
CA SER A 51 -11.17 -10.59 -3.74
C SER A 51 -11.18 -12.05 -4.12
N ALA A 52 -11.65 -12.37 -5.33
CA ALA A 52 -11.51 -13.70 -5.91
C ALA A 52 -10.11 -13.94 -6.51
N CYS A 53 -9.09 -13.16 -6.10
CA CYS A 53 -7.74 -13.25 -6.66
C CYS A 53 -6.86 -14.23 -5.87
N SER A 54 -5.89 -14.79 -6.56
CA SER A 54 -4.91 -15.71 -5.97
C SER A 54 -4.02 -15.02 -4.93
N PRO A 55 -3.46 -15.76 -3.95
CA PRO A 55 -2.52 -15.20 -2.99
C PRO A 55 -1.26 -14.58 -3.63
N SER A 56 -0.85 -15.03 -4.83
CA SER A 56 0.29 -14.46 -5.56
C SER A 56 0.04 -13.01 -5.97
N CYS A 57 -1.22 -12.60 -6.18
CA CYS A 57 -1.57 -11.21 -6.48
C CYS A 57 -1.11 -10.24 -5.37
N PHE A 58 -1.09 -10.67 -4.11
CA PHE A 58 -0.62 -9.84 -3.00
C PHE A 58 0.91 -9.66 -3.01
N VAL A 59 1.65 -10.67 -3.46
CA VAL A 59 3.10 -10.59 -3.65
C VAL A 59 3.43 -9.63 -4.79
N VAL A 60 2.74 -9.78 -5.93
CA VAL A 60 2.92 -8.91 -7.09
C VAL A 60 2.48 -7.47 -6.78
N ALA A 61 1.40 -7.28 -6.03
CA ALA A 61 0.96 -5.97 -5.56
C ALA A 61 2.04 -5.25 -4.74
N HIS A 62 2.72 -5.96 -3.82
CA HIS A 62 3.85 -5.39 -3.07
C HIS A 62 4.97 -4.93 -4.00
N ILE A 63 5.31 -5.72 -5.02
CA ILE A 63 6.32 -5.34 -6.03
C ILE A 63 5.88 -4.08 -6.79
N TYR A 64 4.61 -3.96 -7.16
CA TYR A 64 4.09 -2.77 -7.82
C TYR A 64 4.14 -1.53 -6.92
N MET A 65 3.80 -1.67 -5.64
CA MET A 65 3.95 -0.58 -4.68
C MET A 65 5.41 -0.14 -4.55
N ASP A 66 6.35 -1.07 -4.36
CA ASP A 66 7.78 -0.77 -4.22
C ASP A 66 8.32 -0.02 -5.45
N ARG A 67 7.99 -0.50 -6.66
CA ARG A 67 8.39 0.15 -7.92
C ARG A 67 7.82 1.56 -8.05
N PHE A 68 6.54 1.72 -7.72
CA PHE A 68 5.88 3.02 -7.79
C PHE A 68 6.57 4.02 -6.84
N LEU A 69 6.83 3.64 -5.59
CA LEU A 69 7.50 4.49 -4.61
C LEU A 69 8.91 4.87 -5.06
N GLN A 70 9.69 3.91 -5.58
CA GLN A 70 11.05 4.15 -6.09
C GLN A 70 11.08 5.10 -7.30
N GLN A 71 10.10 5.02 -8.19
CA GLN A 71 10.06 5.82 -9.42
C GLN A 71 9.51 7.23 -9.22
N THR A 72 8.74 7.45 -8.15
CA THR A 72 8.03 8.71 -7.93
C THR A 72 8.58 9.54 -6.76
N ASP A 73 9.57 9.00 -6.04
CA ASP A 73 10.19 9.64 -4.87
C ASP A 73 9.18 10.07 -3.80
N ILE A 74 8.11 9.28 -3.67
CA ILE A 74 7.04 9.46 -2.68
C ILE A 74 7.21 8.43 -1.57
N HIS A 75 6.84 8.81 -0.36
CA HIS A 75 6.92 7.95 0.80
C HIS A 75 5.59 7.22 1.04
N LEU A 76 5.68 5.96 1.46
CA LEU A 76 4.49 5.24 1.91
C LEU A 76 4.09 5.76 3.29
N THR A 77 2.85 6.24 3.44
CA THR A 77 2.34 6.83 4.70
C THR A 77 0.93 6.31 5.01
N ALA A 78 0.42 6.60 6.21
CA ALA A 78 -0.95 6.25 6.59
C ALA A 78 -2.02 6.93 5.71
N LEU A 79 -1.65 7.99 4.97
CA LEU A 79 -2.54 8.69 4.06
C LEU A 79 -2.69 8.00 2.70
N ASN A 80 -1.71 7.22 2.27
CA ASN A 80 -1.69 6.66 0.91
C ASN A 80 -1.69 5.13 0.84
N VAL A 81 -1.29 4.44 1.92
CA VAL A 81 -1.09 2.97 1.90
C VAL A 81 -2.32 2.18 1.50
N HIS A 82 -3.52 2.53 1.97
CA HIS A 82 -4.74 1.78 1.64
C HIS A 82 -5.12 1.89 0.17
N ARG A 83 -5.10 3.12 -0.38
CA ARG A 83 -5.49 3.37 -1.77
C ARG A 83 -4.46 2.78 -2.74
N LEU A 84 -3.18 2.88 -2.40
CA LEU A 84 -2.11 2.27 -3.19
C LEU A 84 -2.24 0.74 -3.18
N LEU A 85 -2.44 0.14 -2.00
CA LEU A 85 -2.58 -1.31 -1.84
C LEU A 85 -3.72 -1.89 -2.69
N ILE A 86 -4.95 -1.35 -2.58
CA ILE A 86 -6.08 -1.90 -3.35
C ILE A 86 -5.86 -1.74 -4.86
N THR A 87 -5.29 -0.60 -5.28
CA THR A 87 -4.97 -0.36 -6.69
C THR A 87 -3.95 -1.38 -7.18
N SER A 88 -2.87 -1.61 -6.43
CA SER A 88 -1.84 -2.58 -6.78
C SER A 88 -2.38 -4.01 -6.81
N VAL A 89 -3.26 -4.40 -5.87
CA VAL A 89 -3.91 -5.73 -5.90
C VAL A 89 -4.83 -5.88 -7.09
N MET A 90 -5.62 -4.87 -7.44
CA MET A 90 -6.50 -4.93 -8.62
C MET A 90 -5.71 -5.05 -9.91
N ILE A 91 -4.60 -4.32 -10.04
CA ILE A 91 -3.70 -4.44 -11.19
C ILE A 91 -3.09 -5.84 -11.22
N ALA A 92 -2.57 -6.34 -10.09
CA ALA A 92 -1.98 -7.68 -10.01
C ALA A 92 -3.00 -8.75 -10.41
N ALA A 93 -4.22 -8.71 -9.86
CA ALA A 93 -5.30 -9.64 -10.22
C ALA A 93 -5.60 -9.65 -11.72
N LYS A 94 -5.66 -8.47 -12.36
CA LYS A 94 -5.92 -8.35 -13.80
C LYS A 94 -4.85 -9.00 -14.67
N PHE A 95 -3.59 -9.02 -14.23
CA PHE A 95 -2.45 -9.48 -15.06
C PHE A 95 -1.94 -10.86 -14.67
N VAL A 96 -2.20 -11.30 -13.45
CA VAL A 96 -1.65 -12.56 -12.89
C VAL A 96 -2.69 -13.66 -12.86
N ASP A 97 -3.96 -13.31 -12.61
CA ASP A 97 -5.05 -14.29 -12.67
C ASP A 97 -5.71 -14.24 -14.04
N ASP A 98 -5.95 -15.41 -14.64
CA ASP A 98 -6.60 -15.60 -15.95
C ASP A 98 -8.11 -15.32 -15.94
N ALA A 99 -8.58 -14.38 -15.13
CA ALA A 99 -10.01 -14.07 -14.97
C ALA A 99 -10.64 -13.46 -16.23
#